data_AF-A0A7C1GCW4-F1
#
_entry.id   AF-A0A7C1GCW4-F1
#
_cell.length_a   1.000
_cell.length_b   1.000
_cell.length_c   1.000
_cell.angle_alpha   90.00
_cell.angle_beta   90.00
_cell.angle_gamma   90.00
#
_symmetry.space_group_name_H-M   'P 1'
#
loop_
_entity.id
_entity.type
_entity.pdbx_description
1 polymer ?
#
loop_
_entity_poly.entity_id
_entity_poly.type
_entity_poly.pdbx_seq_one_letter_code
_entity_poly.pdbx_strand_id
1 'polypeptide(L)'
;MARKGIKMRDVLLYFIYAPLENVKLLSPIQLVKGFFFIKQELELKDFYEFEPYLYGPCSFEVYRDLKILTKERLITQVPFDERRKIAAQHVSTTPDFLGEYFKSWN
;
A
#
# COMPACT_ATOMS: atom_id res chain seq x y z
N MET A 1 -2.66 -8.58 -32.88
CA MET A 1 -3.12 -8.16 -31.54
C MET A 1 -1.94 -7.50 -30.81
N ALA A 2 -1.94 -6.18 -30.63
CA ALA A 2 -0.89 -5.50 -29.87
C ALA A 2 -1.06 -5.83 -28.38
N ARG A 3 -0.02 -6.36 -27.73
CA ARG A 3 -0.01 -6.47 -26.26
C ARG A 3 -0.04 -5.05 -25.71
N LYS A 4 -1.14 -4.67 -25.07
CA LYS A 4 -1.25 -3.40 -24.34
C LYS A 4 -0.15 -3.42 -23.27
N GLY A 5 0.76 -2.45 -23.32
CA GLY A 5 1.85 -2.35 -22.34
C GLY A 5 1.30 -2.25 -20.92
N ILE A 6 2.00 -2.87 -19.96
CA ILE A 6 1.67 -2.81 -18.53
C ILE A 6 1.77 -1.35 -18.07
N LYS A 7 0.72 -0.83 -17.44
CA LYS A 7 0.71 0.51 -16.83
C LYS A 7 1.07 0.41 -15.35
N MET A 8 1.53 1.51 -14.75
CA MET A 8 1.83 1.58 -13.30
C MET A 8 0.64 1.16 -12.44
N ARG A 9 -0.57 1.57 -12.83
CA ARG A 9 -1.82 1.14 -12.20
C ARG A 9 -2.00 -0.38 -12.17
N ASP A 10 -1.53 -1.09 -13.20
CA ASP A 10 -1.65 -2.55 -13.25
C ASP A 10 -0.66 -3.21 -12.27
N VAL A 11 0.52 -2.61 -12.07
CA VAL A 11 1.48 -2.99 -11.02
C VAL A 11 0.88 -2.76 -9.63
N LEU A 12 0.20 -1.61 -9.42
CA LEU A 12 -0.54 -1.33 -8.19
C LEU A 12 -1.61 -2.38 -7.90
N LEU A 13 -2.41 -2.75 -8.89
CA LEU A 13 -3.41 -3.80 -8.73
C LEU A 13 -2.76 -5.15 -8.40
N TYR A 14 -1.67 -5.51 -9.08
CA TYR A 14 -0.94 -6.74 -8.81
C TYR A 14 -0.38 -6.76 -7.38
N PHE A 15 0.18 -5.66 -6.91
CA PHE A 15 0.70 -5.56 -5.54
C PHE A 15 -0.40 -5.72 -4.48
N ILE A 16 -1.59 -5.15 -4.72
CA ILE A 16 -2.74 -5.31 -3.82
C ILE A 16 -3.23 -6.76 -3.82
N TYR A 17 -3.18 -7.44 -4.97
CA TYR A 17 -3.64 -8.82 -5.13
C TYR A 17 -2.62 -9.86 -4.67
N ALA A 18 -1.32 -9.54 -4.72
CA ALA A 18 -0.25 -10.49 -4.44
C ALA A 18 -0.47 -11.15 -3.08
N PRO A 19 -0.53 -12.50 -3.02
CA PRO A 19 -0.86 -13.22 -1.80
C PRO A 19 0.33 -13.15 -0.85
N LEU A 20 0.40 -12.08 -0.07
CA LEU A 20 1.17 -12.08 1.15
C LEU A 20 0.32 -12.85 2.16
N GLU A 21 0.77 -14.06 2.52
CA GLU A 21 0.18 -14.82 3.62
C GLU A 21 -0.04 -13.85 4.80
N ASN A 22 -1.29 -13.71 5.24
CA ASN A 22 -1.74 -12.82 6.32
C ASN A 22 -2.06 -11.34 6.01
N VAL A 23 -2.05 -10.88 4.75
CA VAL A 23 -2.51 -9.51 4.45
C VAL A 23 -4.03 -9.46 4.34
N LYS A 24 -4.69 -9.07 5.45
CA LYS A 24 -6.15 -8.95 5.48
C LYS A 24 -6.66 -7.63 4.91
N LEU A 25 -5.93 -6.51 5.05
CA LEU A 25 -6.29 -5.20 4.50
C LEU A 25 -5.04 -4.30 4.44
N LEU A 26 -4.88 -3.57 3.33
CA LEU A 26 -3.84 -2.54 3.20
C LEU A 26 -4.47 -1.16 3.25
N SER A 27 -3.93 -0.28 4.09
CA SER A 27 -4.26 1.14 4.07
C SER A 27 -3.54 1.86 2.92
N PRO A 28 -4.10 2.96 2.39
CA PRO A 28 -3.44 3.72 1.33
C PRO A 28 -2.01 4.17 1.68
N ILE A 29 -1.75 4.53 2.94
CA ILE A 29 -0.40 4.92 3.38
C ILE A 29 0.59 3.74 3.33
N GLN A 30 0.14 2.52 3.64
CA GLN A 30 0.98 1.32 3.50
C GLN A 30 1.29 1.02 2.03
N LEU A 31 0.32 1.21 1.13
CA LEU A 31 0.53 1.07 -0.30
C LEU A 31 1.57 2.07 -0.82
N VAL A 32 1.42 3.35 -0.48
CA VAL A 32 2.38 4.40 -0.88
C VAL A 32 3.78 4.11 -0.36
N LYS A 33 3.92 3.73 0.92
CA LYS A 33 5.23 3.38 1.50
C LYS A 33 5.84 2.15 0.84
N GLY A 34 5.05 1.10 0.60
CA GLY A 34 5.52 -0.10 -0.09
C GLY A 34 6.04 0.21 -1.48
N PHE A 35 5.33 1.04 -2.24
CA PHE A 35 5.76 1.47 -3.58
C PHE A 35 6.99 2.37 -3.56
N PHE A 36 7.11 3.24 -2.56
CA PHE A 36 8.33 4.03 -2.35
C PHE A 36 9.55 3.12 -2.14
N PHE A 37 9.44 2.11 -1.27
CA PHE A 37 10.53 1.15 -1.06
C PHE A 37 10.86 0.35 -2.31
N ILE A 38 9.86 -0.13 -3.05
CA ILE A 38 10.09 -0.83 -4.33
C ILE A 38 10.85 0.06 -5.32
N LYS A 39 10.48 1.35 -5.43
CA LYS A 39 11.18 2.31 -6.31
C LYS A 39 12.65 2.44 -5.91
N GLN A 40 12.94 2.53 -4.62
CA GLN A 40 14.31 2.68 -4.10
C GLN A 40 15.13 1.40 -4.29
N GLU A 41 14.61 0.24 -3.87
CA GLU A 41 15.32 -1.05 -3.92
C GLU A 41 15.61 -1.52 -5.35
N LEU A 42 14.72 -1.20 -6.30
CA LEU A 42 14.87 -1.60 -7.71
C LEU A 42 15.32 -0.44 -8.62
N GLU A 43 15.61 0.73 -8.05
CA GLU A 43 16.04 1.93 -8.79
C GLU A 43 15.16 2.30 -10.00
N LEU A 44 13.83 2.19 -9.85
CA LEU A 44 12.89 2.37 -10.96
C LEU A 44 12.79 3.85 -11.37
N LYS A 45 13.11 4.15 -12.64
CA LYS A 45 13.10 5.53 -13.18
C LYS A 45 11.72 5.97 -13.69
N ASP A 46 11.00 5.10 -14.39
CA ASP A 46 9.67 5.38 -14.94
C ASP A 46 8.58 4.81 -14.03
N PHE A 47 8.57 5.26 -12.77
CA PHE A 47 7.63 4.81 -11.74
C PHE A 47 6.86 6.00 -11.15
N TYR A 48 6.00 5.75 -10.16
CA TYR A 48 5.34 6.85 -9.45
C TYR A 48 6.36 7.83 -8.87
N GLU A 49 6.04 9.12 -8.91
CA GLU A 49 6.83 10.14 -8.24
C GLU A 49 6.44 10.30 -6.77
N PHE A 50 7.46 10.47 -5.94
CA PHE A 50 7.34 10.56 -4.49
C PHE A 50 7.97 11.85 -3.98
N GLU A 51 7.21 12.58 -3.18
CA GLU A 51 7.67 13.79 -2.52
C GLU A 51 7.56 13.65 -0.99
N PRO A 52 8.43 14.35 -0.22
CA PRO A 52 8.30 14.42 1.23
C PRO A 52 6.97 15.02 1.66
N TYR A 53 6.33 14.45 2.68
CA TYR A 53 5.06 14.93 3.24
C TYR A 53 4.99 14.70 4.76
N LEU A 54 3.92 15.19 5.40
CA LEU A 54 3.72 15.19 6.87
C LEU A 54 3.97 13.83 7.58
N TYR A 55 3.81 12.70 6.89
CA TYR A 55 3.94 11.35 7.48
C TYR A 55 4.85 10.41 6.68
N GLY A 56 5.76 10.98 5.88
CA GLY A 56 6.68 10.26 5.01
C GLY A 56 6.41 10.51 3.51
N PRO A 57 6.98 9.68 2.63
CA PRO A 57 6.85 9.86 1.18
C PRO A 57 5.40 9.75 0.74
N CYS A 58 4.99 10.64 -0.15
CA CYS A 58 3.64 10.72 -0.69
C CYS A 58 3.68 10.69 -2.22
N SER A 59 2.72 10.01 -2.84
CA SER A 59 2.50 10.06 -4.28
C SER A 59 1.02 10.26 -4.59
N PHE A 60 0.66 11.43 -5.13
CA PHE A 60 -0.71 11.72 -5.54
C PHE A 60 -1.19 10.86 -6.71
N GLU A 61 -0.26 10.37 -7.53
CA GLU A 61 -0.55 9.45 -8.64
C GLU A 61 -1.09 8.12 -8.14
N VAL A 62 -0.47 7.55 -7.09
CA VAL A 62 -0.97 6.33 -6.44
C VAL A 62 -2.40 6.53 -5.95
N TYR A 63 -2.71 7.64 -5.26
CA TYR A 63 -4.07 7.93 -4.79
C TYR A 63 -5.08 8.08 -5.94
N ARG A 64 -4.66 8.71 -7.04
CA ARG A 64 -5.48 8.86 -8.25
C ARG A 64 -5.81 7.49 -8.84
N ASP A 65 -4.82 6.62 -8.94
CA ASP A 65 -4.98 5.26 -9.46
C ASP A 65 -5.84 4.38 -8.55
N LEU A 66 -5.70 4.49 -7.23
CA LEU A 66 -6.61 3.84 -6.28
C LEU A 66 -8.07 4.26 -6.50
N LYS A 67 -8.32 5.56 -6.72
CA LYS A 67 -9.67 6.07 -7.00
C LYS A 67 -10.22 5.50 -8.32
N ILE A 68 -9.38 5.39 -9.35
CA ILE A 68 -9.75 4.81 -10.64
C ILE A 68 -10.06 3.32 -10.48
N LEU A 69 -9.18 2.54 -9.84
CA LEU A 69 -9.38 1.12 -9.59
C LEU A 69 -10.64 0.84 -8.75
N THR A 70 -10.94 1.70 -7.79
CA THR A 70 -12.19 1.64 -7.01
C THR A 70 -13.40 1.88 -7.92
N LYS A 71 -13.36 2.91 -8.77
CA LYS A 71 -14.45 3.23 -9.71
C LYS A 71 -14.67 2.10 -10.73
N GLU A 72 -13.60 1.46 -11.17
CA GLU A 72 -13.61 0.30 -12.07
C GLU A 72 -14.02 -1.01 -11.36
N ARG A 73 -14.28 -0.98 -10.05
CA ARG A 73 -14.65 -2.13 -9.21
C ARG A 73 -13.59 -3.24 -9.17
N LEU A 74 -12.32 -2.89 -9.38
CA LEU A 74 -11.18 -3.81 -9.31
C LEU A 74 -10.63 -3.93 -7.88
N ILE A 75 -10.87 -2.93 -7.04
CA ILE A 75 -10.58 -2.96 -5.60
C ILE A 75 -11.80 -2.45 -4.82
N THR A 76 -11.89 -2.85 -3.56
CA THR A 76 -12.94 -2.37 -2.64
C THR A 76 -12.29 -1.68 -1.45
N GLN A 77 -12.90 -0.58 -1.01
CA GLN A 77 -12.51 0.10 0.22
C GLN A 77 -13.38 -0.40 1.36
N VAL A 78 -12.76 -0.82 2.46
CA VAL A 78 -13.51 -1.20 3.66
C VAL A 78 -14.07 0.06 4.34
N PRO A 79 -15.38 0.11 4.63
CA PRO A 79 -16.01 1.21 5.34
C PRO A 79 -15.31 1.52 6.67
N PHE A 80 -15.32 2.80 7.08
CA PHE A 80 -14.61 3.23 8.29
C PHE A 80 -15.05 2.49 9.56
N ASP A 81 -16.35 2.21 9.70
CA ASP A 81 -16.89 1.54 10.88
C ASP A 81 -16.45 0.07 10.98
N GLU A 82 -16.25 -0.58 9.84
CA GLU A 82 -15.72 -1.94 9.78
C GLU A 82 -14.21 -1.97 10.06
N ARG A 83 -13.47 -0.94 9.64
CA ARG A 83 -12.02 -0.81 9.94
C ARG A 83 -11.74 -0.82 11.45
N ARG A 84 -12.58 -0.17 12.27
CA ARG A 84 -12.40 -0.14 13.73
C ARG A 84 -12.52 -1.53 14.37
N LYS A 85 -13.45 -2.35 13.87
CA LYS A 85 -13.65 -3.74 14.34
C LYS A 85 -12.46 -4.63 13.98
N ILE A 86 -11.93 -4.47 12.77
CA ILE A 86 -10.79 -5.25 12.27
C ILE A 86 -9.48 -4.86 12.98
N ALA A 87 -9.26 -3.56 13.21
CA ALA A 87 -8.10 -3.06 13.95
C ALA A 87 -8.11 -3.54 15.40
N ALA A 88 -9.28 -3.53 16.07
CA ALA A 88 -9.41 -4.05 17.44
C ALA A 88 -9.09 -5.55 17.56
N GLN A 89 -9.35 -6.35 16.51
CA GLN A 89 -8.98 -7.76 16.44
C GLN A 89 -7.49 -7.99 16.16
N HIS A 90 -6.82 -7.11 15.39
CA HIS A 90 -5.37 -7.24 15.12
C HIS A 90 -4.53 -6.81 16.33
N VAL A 91 -4.91 -5.72 17.01
CA VAL A 91 -4.19 -5.24 18.21
C VAL A 91 -4.17 -6.29 19.33
N SER A 92 -5.17 -7.17 19.40
CA SER A 92 -5.20 -8.25 20.38
C SER A 92 -4.40 -9.51 19.98
N THR A 93 -3.91 -9.61 18.73
CA THR A 93 -3.28 -10.83 18.21
C THR A 93 -1.89 -10.65 17.62
N THR A 94 -1.41 -9.43 17.37
CA THR A 94 -0.02 -9.18 16.97
C THR A 94 0.86 -8.87 18.16
N PRO A 95 1.99 -9.58 18.37
CA PRO A 95 3.05 -9.11 19.26
C PRO A 95 3.52 -7.71 18.81
N ASP A 96 3.88 -6.84 19.75
CA ASP A 96 4.32 -5.46 19.52
C ASP A 96 5.68 -5.41 18.76
N PHE A 97 5.68 -5.82 17.49
CA PHE A 97 6.84 -5.88 16.62
C PHE A 97 7.51 -4.50 16.47
N LEU A 98 6.70 -3.43 16.42
CA LEU A 98 7.22 -2.06 16.41
C LEU A 98 7.85 -1.68 17.75
N GLY A 99 7.28 -2.14 18.87
CA GLY A 99 7.84 -1.91 20.20
C GLY A 99 9.19 -2.61 20.41
N GLU A 100 9.38 -3.79 19.81
CA GLU A 100 10.67 -4.49 19.83
C GLU A 100 11.69 -3.85 18.88
N TYR A 101 11.27 -3.45 17.69
CA TYR A 101 12.14 -2.80 16.71
C TYR A 101 12.75 -1.49 17.25
N PHE A 102 11.95 -0.64 17.92
CA PHE A 102 12.45 0.60 18.52
C PHE A 102 13.34 0.39 19.76
N LYS A 103 13.23 -0.75 20.47
CA LYS A 103 14.14 -1.10 21.58
C LYS A 103 15.55 -1.43 21.11
N SER A 104 15.72 -1.90 19.87
CA SER A 104 17.03 -2.22 19.30
C SER A 104 17.89 -0.99 18.95
N TRP A 105 17.35 0.23 19.14
CA TRP A 105 18.00 1.51 18.85
C TRP A 105 18.38 2.29 20.12
N ASN A 106 18.26 1.69 21.31
CA ASN A 106 18.70 2.25 22.60
C ASN A 106 19.73 1.34 23.27
#